data_AF-M0F7W7-F1
#
_entry.id   AF-M0F7W7-F1
#
_cell.length_a   1.000
_cell.length_b   1.000
_cell.length_c   1.000
_cell.angle_alpha   90.00
_cell.angle_beta   90.00
_cell.angle_gamma   90.00
#
_symmetry.space_group_name_H-M   'P 1'
#
loop_
_entity.id
_entity.type
_entity.pdbx_description
1 polymer ?
#
loop_
_entity_poly.entity_id
_entity_poly.type
_entity_poly.pdbx_seq_one_letter_code
_entity_poly.pdbx_strand_id
1 'polypeptide(L)'
;MSQESVSLSAESVQRQSYTEPTDRAMVDSDDHEGSSHSAEQFGIGLSLGFLLGGVAGVIGNSLPIGVMLGLTFGVVLGVYFMERR
;
A
#
# COMPACT_ATOMS: atom_id res chain seq x y z
N MET A 1 51.06 -26.04 35.03
CA MET A 1 50.36 -27.00 35.90
C MET A 1 48.88 -26.74 35.81
N SER A 2 48.10 -27.82 35.65
CA SER A 2 46.67 -27.97 36.00
C SER A 2 45.69 -27.16 35.12
N GLN A 3 44.91 -27.76 34.20
CA GLN A 3 43.83 -28.77 34.41
C GLN A 3 43.00 -28.38 35.65
N GLU A 4 41.75 -27.95 35.53
CA GLU A 4 40.55 -28.78 35.75
C GLU A 4 39.41 -27.77 35.99
N SER A 5 38.46 -27.67 35.06
CA SER A 5 37.13 -28.29 35.11
C SER A 5 36.11 -27.62 36.06
N VAL A 6 35.10 -27.03 35.41
CA VAL A 6 33.66 -27.08 35.72
C VAL A 6 33.21 -26.83 37.17
N SER A 7 32.49 -25.72 37.39
CA SER A 7 31.22 -25.80 38.12
C SER A 7 30.24 -24.74 37.63
N LEU A 8 29.17 -25.22 37.00
CA LEU A 8 27.98 -24.50 36.59
C LEU A 8 27.30 -23.86 37.81
N SER A 9 27.21 -22.53 37.89
CA SER A 9 26.24 -21.82 38.77
C SER A 9 26.07 -20.33 38.44
N ALA A 10 26.25 -19.93 37.18
CA ALA A 10 25.76 -18.63 36.70
C ALA A 10 24.84 -18.76 35.49
N GLU A 11 24.22 -19.94 35.32
CA GLU A 11 22.92 -20.04 34.66
C GLU A 11 21.89 -19.39 35.61
N SER A 12 21.76 -18.06 35.56
CA SER A 12 20.54 -17.42 36.07
C SER A 12 20.22 -16.05 35.47
N VAL A 13 21.08 -15.42 34.67
CA VAL A 13 20.77 -14.08 34.11
C VAL A 13 21.17 -13.87 32.64
N GLN A 14 21.72 -14.88 31.95
CA GLN A 14 22.25 -14.69 30.59
C GLN A 14 21.63 -15.64 29.56
N ARG A 15 20.35 -15.98 29.78
CA ARG A 15 19.58 -16.84 28.87
C ARG A 15 18.18 -16.28 28.64
N GLN A 16 18.10 -15.01 28.25
CA GLN A 16 16.92 -14.55 27.52
C GLN A 16 17.37 -13.56 26.46
N SER A 17 17.57 -14.13 25.26
CA SER A 17 17.46 -13.45 23.95
C SER A 17 18.58 -12.45 23.65
N TYR A 18 19.65 -12.79 22.91
CA TYR A 18 19.60 -13.16 21.48
C TYR A 18 18.54 -12.30 20.78
N THR A 19 18.90 -11.21 20.10
CA THR A 19 19.44 -11.21 18.73
C THR A 19 19.91 -9.79 18.44
N GLU A 20 20.99 -9.64 17.68
CA GLU A 20 21.46 -8.38 17.08
C GLU A 20 20.29 -7.46 16.68
N PRO A 21 20.33 -6.14 16.97
CA PRO A 21 19.51 -5.21 16.22
C PRO A 21 20.13 -5.16 14.83
N THR A 22 19.67 -6.07 13.97
CA THR A 22 19.70 -5.94 12.53
C THR A 22 19.48 -4.49 12.21
N ASP A 23 20.47 -3.87 11.57
CA ASP A 23 20.37 -2.80 10.58
C ASP A 23 18.92 -2.50 10.16
N ARG A 24 18.16 -1.88 11.06
CA ARG A 24 16.83 -1.37 10.78
C ARG A 24 17.09 -0.03 10.17
N ALA A 25 17.42 -0.09 8.88
CA ALA A 25 16.85 0.77 7.87
C ALA A 25 16.35 2.07 8.51
N MET A 26 17.22 3.08 8.56
CA MET A 26 16.80 4.47 8.40
C MET A 26 16.12 4.56 7.03
N VAL A 27 14.93 3.95 6.90
CA VAL A 27 14.01 4.20 5.82
C VAL A 27 13.17 5.34 6.36
N ASP A 28 13.67 6.52 6.06
CA ASP A 28 12.94 7.78 5.95
C ASP A 28 11.46 7.48 5.59
N SER A 29 10.61 7.46 6.62
CA SER A 29 9.20 7.07 6.52
C SER A 29 8.29 8.30 6.52
N ASP A 30 8.82 9.46 6.11
CA ASP A 30 8.15 10.74 6.34
C ASP A 30 7.52 11.39 5.08
N ASP A 31 7.59 10.77 3.89
CA ASP A 31 7.18 11.45 2.63
C ASP A 31 6.12 10.71 1.76
N HIS A 32 5.33 9.77 2.30
CA HIS A 32 4.29 9.08 1.52
C HIS A 32 2.83 9.40 1.88
N GLU A 33 2.57 10.21 2.91
CA GLU A 33 1.19 10.54 3.30
C GLU A 33 0.47 11.44 2.27
N GLY A 34 1.20 12.28 1.53
CA GLY A 34 0.62 13.11 0.46
C GLY A 34 0.31 12.37 -0.85
N SER A 35 1.10 11.33 -1.19
CA SER A 35 0.97 10.57 -2.45
C SER A 35 -0.16 9.52 -2.39
N SER A 36 -0.31 8.86 -1.23
CA SER A 36 -1.32 7.81 -1.04
C SER A 36 -2.75 8.33 -1.23
N HIS A 37 -3.03 9.54 -0.74
CA HIS A 37 -4.39 10.09 -0.75
C HIS A 37 -4.86 10.56 -2.13
N SER A 38 -3.96 11.15 -2.92
CA SER A 38 -4.25 11.57 -4.30
C SER A 38 -4.57 10.37 -5.21
N ALA A 39 -3.83 9.28 -5.07
CA ALA A 39 -4.06 8.05 -5.84
C ALA A 39 -5.41 7.39 -5.49
N GLU A 40 -5.83 7.45 -4.23
CA GLU A 40 -7.11 6.92 -3.76
C GLU A 40 -8.29 7.61 -4.46
N GLN A 41 -8.28 8.95 -4.53
CA GLN A 41 -9.35 9.72 -5.15
C GLN A 41 -9.43 9.54 -6.67
N PHE A 42 -8.27 9.46 -7.33
CA PHE A 42 -8.20 9.10 -8.74
C PHE A 42 -8.80 7.71 -8.99
N GLY A 43 -8.46 6.72 -8.15
CA GLY A 43 -8.98 5.37 -8.23
C GLY A 43 -10.50 5.30 -8.05
N ILE A 44 -11.07 6.10 -7.14
CA ILE A 44 -12.52 6.22 -6.95
C ILE A 44 -13.18 6.76 -8.22
N GLY A 45 -12.66 7.82 -8.82
CA GLY A 45 -13.21 8.38 -10.06
C GLY A 45 -13.15 7.39 -11.22
N LEU A 46 -12.01 6.72 -11.40
CA LEU A 46 -11.80 5.74 -12.46
C LEU A 46 -12.75 4.53 -12.31
N SER A 47 -12.88 3.99 -11.10
CA SER A 47 -13.74 2.84 -10.84
C SER A 47 -15.21 3.17 -11.01
N LEU A 48 -15.67 4.35 -10.56
CA LEU A 48 -17.03 4.82 -10.81
C LEU A 48 -17.30 4.98 -12.30
N GLY A 49 -16.40 5.65 -13.03
CA GLY A 49 -16.54 5.89 -14.46
C GLY A 49 -16.54 4.59 -15.26
N PHE A 50 -15.68 3.64 -14.93
CA PHE A 50 -15.64 2.34 -15.57
C PHE A 50 -16.92 1.53 -15.32
N LEU A 51 -17.42 1.52 -14.08
CA LEU A 51 -18.67 0.83 -13.73
C LEU A 51 -19.86 1.44 -14.50
N LEU A 52 -20.01 2.77 -14.45
CA LEU A 52 -21.08 3.49 -15.14
C LEU A 52 -20.99 3.33 -16.66
N GLY A 53 -19.80 3.45 -17.23
CA GLY A 53 -19.56 3.24 -18.66
C GLY A 53 -19.82 1.81 -19.10
N GLY A 54 -19.46 0.82 -18.29
CA GLY A 54 -19.78 -0.59 -18.53
C GLY A 54 -21.29 -0.83 -18.57
N VAL A 55 -22.03 -0.33 -17.58
CA VAL A 55 -23.50 -0.42 -17.53
C VAL A 55 -24.13 0.28 -18.74
N ALA A 56 -23.70 1.51 -19.05
CA ALA A 56 -24.18 2.26 -20.21
C ALA A 56 -23.85 1.55 -21.53
N GLY A 57 -22.67 0.92 -21.64
CA GLY A 57 -22.26 0.14 -22.80
C GLY A 57 -23.10 -1.10 -23.02
N VAL A 58 -23.50 -1.79 -21.95
CA VAL A 58 -24.45 -2.92 -22.02
C VAL A 58 -25.82 -2.43 -22.50
N ILE A 59 -26.33 -1.34 -21.93
CA ILE A 59 -27.63 -0.75 -22.32
C ILE A 59 -27.62 -0.29 -23.78
N GLY A 60 -26.51 0.33 -24.23
CA GLY A 60 -26.33 0.80 -25.60
C GLY A 60 -25.91 -0.29 -26.60
N ASN A 61 -25.84 -1.56 -26.17
CA ASN A 61 -25.37 -2.70 -26.97
C ASN A 61 -23.98 -2.47 -27.61
N SER A 62 -23.14 -1.68 -26.96
CA SER A 62 -21.79 -1.38 -27.39
C SER A 62 -20.87 -1.17 -26.19
N LEU A 63 -20.31 -2.29 -25.71
CA LEU A 63 -19.28 -2.31 -24.69
C LEU A 63 -18.08 -1.40 -25.00
N PRO A 64 -17.47 -1.41 -26.21
CA PRO A 64 -16.29 -0.58 -26.45
C PRO A 64 -16.59 0.91 -26.35
N ILE A 65 -17.77 1.36 -26.80
CA ILE A 65 -18.19 2.75 -26.68
C ILE A 65 -18.45 3.10 -25.20
N GLY A 66 -19.15 2.23 -24.47
CA GLY A 66 -19.40 2.42 -23.04
C GLY A 66 -18.12 2.50 -22.21
N VAL A 67 -17.14 1.64 -22.49
CA VAL A 67 -15.83 1.66 -21.81
C VAL A 67 -15.04 2.92 -22.17
N MET A 68 -14.99 3.32 -23.44
CA MET A 68 -14.33 4.57 -23.86
C MET A 68 -14.92 5.79 -23.14
N LEU A 69 -16.25 5.91 -23.11
CA LEU A 69 -16.93 7.00 -22.40
C LEU A 69 -16.70 6.90 -20.89
N GLY A 70 -16.83 5.71 -20.31
CA GLY A 70 -16.61 5.47 -18.89
C GLY A 70 -15.21 5.83 -18.42
N LEU A 71 -14.19 5.46 -19.19
CA LEU A 71 -12.80 5.84 -18.91
C LEU A 71 -12.59 7.35 -19.03
N THR A 72 -13.15 7.98 -20.07
CA THR A 72 -13.04 9.43 -20.27
C THR A 72 -13.67 10.19 -19.10
N PHE A 73 -14.92 9.84 -18.75
CA PHE A 73 -15.62 10.45 -17.62
C PHE A 73 -14.96 10.11 -16.29
N GLY A 74 -14.53 8.86 -16.09
CA GLY A 74 -13.89 8.41 -14.85
C GLY A 74 -12.57 9.10 -14.55
N VAL A 75 -11.73 9.30 -15.58
CA VAL A 75 -10.48 10.08 -15.46
C VAL A 75 -10.80 11.53 -15.11
N VAL A 76 -11.75 12.17 -15.79
CA VAL A 76 -12.15 13.56 -15.50
C VAL A 76 -12.69 13.68 -14.07
N LEU A 77 -13.53 12.74 -13.63
CA LEU A 77 -14.06 12.72 -12.27
C LEU A 77 -12.97 12.49 -11.22
N GLY A 78 -12.02 11.59 -11.49
CA GLY A 78 -10.90 11.29 -10.61
C GLY A 78 -9.98 12.49 -10.42
N VAL A 79 -9.64 13.19 -11.51
CA VAL A 79 -8.85 14.44 -11.45
C VAL A 79 -9.63 15.52 -10.72
N TYR A 80 -10.92 15.68 -11.01
CA TYR A 80 -11.76 16.67 -10.35
C TYR A 80 -11.89 16.45 -8.83
N PHE A 81 -12.03 15.20 -8.37
CA PHE A 81 -12.06 14.90 -6.94
C PHE A 81 -10.71 15.11 -6.26
N MET A 82 -9.61 14.88 -6.98
CA MET A 82 -8.26 15.17 -6.50
C MET A 82 -8.02 16.68 -6.36
N GLU A 83 -8.51 17.50 -7.31
CA GLU A 83 -8.28 18.95 -7.31
C GLU A 83 -9.20 19.71 -6.34
N ARG A 84 -10.36 19.16 -6.00
CA ARG A 84 -11.33 19.81 -5.08
C ARG A 84 -11.11 19.51 -3.60
N ARG A 85 -10.12 18.71 -3.23
CA ARG A 85 -9.82 18.38 -1.82
C ARG A 85 -8.54 19.04 -1.35
#